data_AF-A0A2E8GYE2-F1
#
_entry.id   AF-A0A2E8GYE2-F1
#
_cell.length_a   1.000
_cell.length_b   1.000
_cell.length_c   1.000
_cell.angle_alpha   90.00
_cell.angle_beta   90.00
_cell.angle_gamma   90.00
#
_symmetry.space_group_name_H-M   'P 1'
#
loop_
_entity.id
_entity.type
_entity.pdbx_description
1 polymer ?
#
loop_
_entity_poly.entity_id
_entity_poly.type
_entity_poly.pdbx_seq_one_letter_code
_entity_poly.pdbx_strand_id
1 'polypeptide(L)'
;MKMAAESRRQPARKRRKKRRRRRRRGDRTRLWTVIVLVVIVGLGVVGTIAFDDRHWHAFDNAGDVAFERGNYQYAERMYDEALQVARSLEDPKLITSSLQALSRTYTAQGRHADAHVAARQAARGGG
;
A
#
# COMPACT_ATOMS: atom_id res chain seq x y z
N MET A 1 -62.54 -69.10 4.64
CA MET A 1 -61.96 -68.54 5.87
C MET A 1 -60.48 -68.29 5.62
N LYS A 2 -60.05 -67.02 5.64
CA LYS A 2 -58.73 -66.53 5.22
C LYS A 2 -57.81 -66.44 6.45
N MET A 3 -56.73 -67.20 6.54
CA MET A 3 -55.57 -66.87 7.38
C MET A 3 -54.34 -67.66 6.93
N ALA A 4 -53.61 -67.16 5.94
CA ALA A 4 -52.20 -67.51 5.69
C ALA A 4 -51.66 -66.66 4.54
N ALA A 5 -51.25 -65.42 4.80
CA ALA A 5 -50.29 -64.70 3.96
C ALA A 5 -49.95 -63.37 4.63
N GLU A 6 -48.73 -62.89 4.39
CA GLU A 6 -48.23 -61.55 4.72
C GLU A 6 -47.77 -61.29 6.16
N SER A 7 -46.53 -61.72 6.45
CA SER A 7 -45.59 -60.79 7.11
C SER A 7 -44.13 -61.27 6.96
N ARG A 8 -43.66 -61.41 5.72
CA ARG A 8 -42.23 -61.67 5.43
C ARG A 8 -41.71 -60.87 4.25
N ARG A 9 -41.95 -59.55 4.20
CA ARG A 9 -41.21 -58.65 3.29
C ARG A 9 -41.08 -57.27 3.91
N GLN A 10 -39.88 -56.95 4.43
CA GLN A 10 -39.09 -55.74 4.12
C GLN A 10 -38.17 -55.30 5.27
N PRO A 11 -36.88 -55.71 5.27
CA PRO A 11 -35.82 -54.95 5.95
C PRO A 11 -34.79 -54.40 4.94
N ALA A 12 -35.21 -53.95 3.75
CA ALA A 12 -34.24 -53.50 2.73
C ALA A 12 -34.40 -52.05 2.24
N ARG A 13 -35.53 -51.38 2.51
CA ARG A 13 -35.78 -50.02 2.00
C ARG A 13 -35.26 -48.89 2.90
N LYS A 14 -35.00 -49.14 4.19
CA LYS A 14 -34.55 -48.08 5.12
C LYS A 14 -33.04 -47.80 5.12
N ARG A 15 -32.22 -48.59 4.42
CA ARG A 15 -30.75 -48.40 4.39
C ARG A 15 -30.22 -47.52 3.25
N ARG A 16 -30.98 -47.26 2.19
CA ARG A 16 -30.49 -46.47 1.04
C ARG A 16 -30.62 -44.94 1.17
N LYS A 17 -31.40 -44.43 2.12
CA LYS A 17 -31.55 -42.97 2.34
C LYS A 17 -30.59 -42.36 3.39
N LYS A 18 -29.64 -43.13 3.93
CA LYS A 18 -28.70 -42.64 4.96
C LYS A 18 -27.27 -42.37 4.45
N ARG A 19 -27.03 -42.36 3.13
CA ARG A 19 -25.70 -42.09 2.53
C ARG A 19 -25.56 -40.79 1.73
N ARG A 20 -26.57 -39.91 1.68
CA ARG A 20 -26.49 -38.64 0.92
C ARG A 20 -26.54 -37.35 1.76
N ARG A 21 -26.30 -37.43 3.08
CA ARG A 21 -26.27 -36.23 3.96
C ARG A 21 -24.97 -36.11 4.78
N ARG A 22 -23.81 -36.29 4.13
CA ARG A 22 -22.49 -36.07 4.75
C ARG A 22 -21.53 -35.20 3.92
N ARG A 23 -22.03 -34.45 2.95
CA ARG A 23 -21.28 -33.39 2.26
C ARG A 23 -22.14 -32.13 2.36
N ARG A 24 -21.54 -30.95 2.56
CA ARG A 24 -22.16 -29.63 2.86
C ARG A 24 -22.20 -29.20 4.33
N ARG A 25 -21.11 -29.40 5.09
CA ARG A 25 -20.83 -28.59 6.30
C ARG A 25 -19.44 -27.93 6.31
N GLY A 26 -18.63 -28.14 5.27
CA GLY A 26 -17.26 -27.59 5.16
C GLY A 26 -17.10 -26.37 4.24
N ASP A 27 -18.16 -25.92 3.55
CA ASP A 27 -18.05 -24.79 2.61
C ASP A 27 -18.18 -23.43 3.31
N ARG A 28 -18.88 -23.34 4.45
CA ARG A 28 -19.04 -22.08 5.19
C ARG A 28 -17.71 -21.59 5.76
N THR A 29 -16.91 -22.49 6.33
CA THR A 29 -15.59 -22.12 6.86
C THR A 29 -14.64 -21.68 5.75
N ARG A 30 -14.68 -22.36 4.59
CA ARG A 30 -13.90 -21.98 3.39
C ARG A 30 -14.32 -20.64 2.80
N LEU A 31 -15.62 -20.36 2.75
CA LEU A 31 -16.15 -19.09 2.27
C LEU A 31 -15.72 -17.94 3.20
N TRP A 32 -15.82 -18.16 4.52
CA TRP A 32 -15.37 -17.18 5.51
C TRP A 32 -13.86 -16.93 5.44
N THR A 33 -13.03 -17.97 5.25
CA THR A 33 -11.59 -17.78 5.09
C THR A 33 -11.23 -16.95 3.86
N VAL A 34 -11.96 -17.12 2.75
CA VAL A 34 -11.72 -16.33 1.53
C VAL A 34 -12.14 -14.87 1.74
N ILE A 35 -13.28 -14.62 2.39
CA ILE A 35 -13.73 -13.25 2.70
C ILE A 35 -12.69 -12.55 3.59
N VAL A 36 -12.21 -13.21 4.65
CA VAL A 36 -11.18 -12.65 5.52
C VAL A 36 -9.90 -12.35 4.76
N LEU A 37 -9.47 -13.25 3.87
CA LEU A 37 -8.26 -13.05 3.06
C LEU A 37 -8.42 -11.89 2.08
N VAL A 38 -9.59 -11.74 1.44
CA VAL A 38 -9.91 -10.60 0.57
C VAL A 38 -9.93 -9.29 1.35
N VAL A 39 -10.45 -9.28 2.57
CA VAL A 39 -10.44 -8.08 3.43
C VAL A 39 -9.02 -7.72 3.85
N ILE A 40 -8.19 -8.70 4.23
CA ILE A 40 -6.78 -8.45 4.58
C ILE A 40 -6.00 -7.88 3.39
N VAL A 41 -6.18 -8.46 2.20
CA VAL A 41 -5.53 -7.96 0.98
C VAL A 41 -6.07 -6.58 0.60
N GLY A 42 -7.39 -6.37 0.68
CA GLY A 42 -8.00 -5.07 0.40
C GLY A 42 -7.52 -3.98 1.36
N LEU A 43 -7.42 -4.28 2.65
CA LEU A 43 -6.88 -3.35 3.66
C LEU A 43 -5.39 -3.07 3.44
N GLY A 44 -4.60 -4.05 3.00
CA GLY A 44 -3.20 -3.84 2.63
C GLY A 44 -3.06 -2.93 1.41
N VAL A 45 -3.87 -3.15 0.38
CA VAL A 45 -3.88 -2.33 -0.85
C VAL A 45 -4.37 -0.90 -0.55
N VAL A 46 -5.43 -0.75 0.24
CA VAL A 46 -5.91 0.57 0.68
C VAL A 46 -4.84 1.25 1.55
N GLY A 47 -4.14 0.53 2.42
CA GLY A 47 -3.02 1.06 3.18
C GLY A 47 -1.88 1.57 2.30
N THR A 48 -1.56 0.88 1.19
CA THR A 48 -0.56 1.36 0.23
C THR A 48 -1.02 2.59 -0.55
N ILE A 49 -2.32 2.74 -0.80
CA ILE A 49 -2.88 3.90 -1.53
C ILE A 49 -3.10 5.09 -0.58
N ALA A 50 -3.41 4.84 0.69
CA ALA A 50 -3.77 5.86 1.67
C ALA A 50 -2.59 6.40 2.50
N PHE A 51 -1.41 5.76 2.46
CA PHE A 51 -0.19 6.32 3.07
C PHE A 51 0.45 7.42 2.20
N ASP A 52 -0.12 7.69 1.02
CA ASP A 52 0.36 8.65 0.03
C ASP A 52 -0.30 10.04 0.12
N ASP A 53 -0.62 10.51 1.33
CA ASP A 53 -1.00 11.92 1.55
C ASP A 53 0.26 12.83 1.50
N ARG A 54 0.89 12.82 0.32
CA ARG A 54 2.18 13.42 -0.03
C ARG A 54 2.04 14.94 -0.21
N HIS A 55 2.00 15.67 0.89
CA HIS A 55 2.03 17.13 0.86
C HIS A 55 3.48 17.62 0.68
N TRP A 56 3.89 17.79 -0.58
CA TRP A 56 5.20 18.37 -0.94
C TRP A 56 5.55 19.62 -0.11
N HIS A 57 4.57 20.51 0.06
CA HIS A 57 4.71 21.74 0.85
C HIS A 57 5.07 21.50 2.31
N ALA A 58 4.64 20.40 2.91
CA ALA A 58 4.97 20.11 4.30
C ALA A 58 6.46 19.81 4.45
N PHE A 59 7.01 19.02 3.53
CA PHE A 59 8.44 18.71 3.49
C PHE A 59 9.27 19.93 3.11
N ASP A 60 8.84 20.70 2.12
CA ASP A 60 9.52 21.92 1.69
C ASP A 60 9.61 22.94 2.84
N ASN A 61 8.49 23.21 3.53
CA ASN A 61 8.45 24.11 4.68
C ASN A 61 9.30 23.59 5.86
N ALA A 62 9.27 22.27 6.13
CA ALA A 62 10.10 21.68 7.17
C ALA A 62 11.60 21.79 6.85
N GLY A 63 11.95 21.66 5.56
CA GLY A 63 13.29 21.90 5.04
C GLY A 63 13.73 23.34 5.24
N ASP A 64 12.88 24.31 4.86
CA ASP A 64 13.14 25.74 5.02
C ASP A 64 13.39 26.11 6.49
N VAL A 65 12.49 25.69 7.39
CA VAL A 65 12.64 25.94 8.83
C VAL A 65 13.94 25.34 9.38
N ALA A 66 14.33 24.16 8.91
CA ALA A 66 15.58 23.52 9.35
C ALA A 66 16.82 24.21 8.77
N PHE A 67 16.74 24.66 7.51
CA PHE A 67 17.79 25.42 6.86
C PHE A 67 18.05 26.75 7.58
N GLU A 68 16.98 27.48 7.93
CA GLU A 68 17.07 28.73 8.69
C GLU A 68 17.68 28.53 10.08
N ARG A 69 17.41 27.38 10.71
CA ARG A 69 18.01 27.01 12.00
C ARG A 69 19.46 26.51 11.88
N GLY A 70 20.02 26.47 10.68
CA GLY A 70 21.37 25.94 10.41
C GLY A 70 21.46 24.42 10.52
N ASN A 71 20.34 23.71 10.69
CA ASN A 71 20.30 22.25 10.69
C ASN A 71 20.23 21.72 9.27
N TYR A 72 21.33 21.89 8.53
CA TYR A 72 21.39 21.57 7.11
C TYR A 72 21.23 20.08 6.83
N GLN A 73 21.61 19.19 7.77
CA GLN A 73 21.40 17.74 7.61
C GLN A 73 19.93 17.36 7.65
N TYR A 74 19.15 17.98 8.55
CA TYR A 74 17.71 17.75 8.57
C TYR A 74 17.02 18.42 7.37
N ALA A 75 17.47 19.62 6.98
CA ALA A 75 16.97 20.30 5.79
C ALA A 75 17.14 19.44 4.53
N GLU A 76 18.32 18.86 4.33
CA GLU A 76 18.60 17.93 3.22
C GLU A 76 17.60 16.77 3.19
N ARG A 77 17.37 16.10 4.32
CA ARG A 77 16.41 14.99 4.39
C ARG A 77 15.00 15.43 4.01
N MET A 78 14.56 16.59 4.49
CA MET A 78 13.22 17.10 4.18
C MET A 78 13.08 17.46 2.70
N TYR A 79 14.09 18.11 2.11
CA TYR A 79 14.05 18.41 0.68
C TYR A 79 14.18 17.16 -0.20
N ASP A 80 14.86 16.10 0.25
CA ASP A 80 14.87 14.80 -0.43
C ASP A 80 13.50 14.12 -0.41
N GLU A 81 12.76 14.18 0.70
CA GLU A 81 11.37 13.72 0.76
C GLU A 81 10.48 14.56 -0.17
N ALA A 82 10.64 15.89 -0.17
CA ALA A 82 9.94 16.76 -1.11
C ALA A 82 10.25 16.38 -2.57
N LEU A 83 11.52 16.07 -2.90
CA LEU A 83 11.92 15.63 -4.24
C LEU A 83 11.28 14.29 -4.63
N GLN A 84 11.19 13.33 -3.70
CA GLN A 84 10.52 12.06 -3.95
C GLN A 84 9.03 12.26 -4.23
N VAL A 85 8.36 13.11 -3.45
CA VAL A 85 6.97 13.49 -3.70
C VAL A 85 6.84 14.15 -5.07
N ALA A 86 7.68 15.14 -5.38
CA ALA A 86 7.65 15.84 -6.65
C ALA A 86 7.83 14.90 -7.85
N ARG A 87 8.75 13.93 -7.75
CA ARG A 87 8.96 12.90 -8.78
C ARG A 87 7.77 11.98 -8.95
N SER A 88 7.10 11.62 -7.86
CA SER A 88 5.90 10.78 -7.93
C SER A 88 4.68 11.50 -8.51
N LEU A 89 4.62 12.81 -8.34
CA LEU A 89 3.63 13.66 -8.99
C LEU A 89 3.99 13.98 -10.45
N GLU A 90 5.19 13.58 -10.89
CA GLU A 90 5.77 13.92 -12.19
C GLU A 90 5.74 15.43 -12.49
N ASP A 91 5.77 16.28 -11.44
CA ASP A 91 5.67 17.72 -11.58
C ASP A 91 7.07 18.33 -11.75
N PRO A 92 7.44 18.82 -12.95
CA PRO A 92 8.78 19.35 -13.19
C PRO A 92 9.10 20.60 -12.38
N LYS A 93 8.09 21.40 -12.02
CA LYS A 93 8.28 22.62 -11.23
C LYS A 93 8.64 22.27 -9.80
N LEU A 94 7.92 21.32 -9.20
CA LEU A 94 8.22 20.84 -7.85
C LEU A 94 9.58 20.14 -7.79
N ILE A 95 9.92 19.34 -8.81
CA ILE A 95 11.23 18.69 -8.92
C ILE A 95 12.35 19.74 -8.96
N THR A 96 12.17 20.76 -9.81
CA THR A 96 13.15 21.86 -9.94
C THR A 96 13.30 22.63 -8.63
N SER A 97 12.20 22.94 -7.95
CA SER A 97 12.23 23.65 -6.66
C SER A 97 12.98 22.86 -5.59
N SER A 98 12.67 21.56 -5.43
CA SER A 98 13.35 20.72 -4.44
C SER A 98 14.84 20.56 -4.75
N LEU A 99 15.23 20.45 -6.02
CA LEU A 99 16.64 20.39 -6.43
C LEU A 99 17.39 21.71 -6.17
N GLN A 100 16.75 22.86 -6.36
CA GLN A 100 17.32 24.15 -6.00
C GLN A 100 17.53 24.29 -4.49
N ALA A 101 16.55 23.85 -3.70
CA ALA A 101 16.65 23.83 -2.24
C ALA A 101 17.78 22.92 -1.74
N LEU A 102 17.92 21.72 -2.34
CA LEU A 102 19.05 20.81 -2.08
C LEU A 102 20.38 21.43 -2.48
N SER A 103 20.48 22.07 -3.64
CA SER A 103 21.70 22.75 -4.06
C SER A 103 22.15 23.83 -3.07
N ARG A 104 21.20 24.64 -2.56
CA ARG A 104 21.47 25.65 -1.53
C ARG A 104 21.92 24.99 -0.23
N THR A 105 21.27 23.91 0.17
CA THR A 105 21.61 23.14 1.38
C THR A 105 23.01 22.55 1.30
N TYR A 106 23.36 21.91 0.19
CA TYR A 106 24.71 21.37 -0.03
C TYR A 106 25.78 22.46 -0.01
N THR A 107 25.49 23.64 -0.56
CA THR A 107 26.40 24.78 -0.50
C THR A 107 26.63 25.21 0.94
N ALA A 108 25.57 25.29 1.76
CA ALA A 108 25.67 25.63 3.18
C ALA A 108 26.40 24.56 4.01
N GLN A 109 26.35 23.29 3.60
CA GLN A 109 27.13 22.20 4.18
C GLN A 109 28.60 22.16 3.70
N GLY A 110 29.01 23.03 2.76
CA GLY A 110 30.35 22.98 2.14
C GLY A 110 30.54 21.88 1.09
N ARG A 111 29.46 21.17 0.71
CA ARG A 111 29.45 20.09 -0.29
C ARG A 111 29.25 20.64 -1.70
N HIS A 112 30.23 21.39 -2.19
CA HIS A 112 30.13 22.08 -3.48
C HIS A 112 29.93 21.14 -4.68
N ALA A 113 30.51 19.93 -4.64
CA ALA A 113 30.33 18.95 -5.71
C ALA A 113 28.85 18.52 -5.85
N ASP A 114 28.21 18.20 -4.73
CA ASP A 114 26.79 17.79 -4.71
C ASP A 114 25.86 18.96 -5.08
N ALA A 115 26.19 20.18 -4.62
CA ALA A 115 25.47 21.39 -5.02
C ALA A 115 25.49 21.59 -6.54
N HIS A 116 26.65 21.45 -7.18
CA HIS A 116 26.76 21.57 -8.63
C HIS A 116 25.96 20.50 -9.38
N VAL A 117 25.91 19.27 -8.87
CA VAL A 117 25.10 18.20 -9.45
C VAL A 117 23.61 18.55 -9.36
N ALA A 118 23.14 18.93 -8.17
CA ALA A 118 21.75 19.32 -7.94
C ALA A 118 21.34 20.52 -8.82
N ALA A 119 22.17 21.56 -8.90
CA ALA A 119 21.93 22.73 -9.74
C ALA A 119 21.83 22.38 -11.23
N ARG A 120 22.69 21.48 -11.73
CA ARG A 120 22.62 21.01 -13.12
C ARG A 120 21.35 20.22 -13.41
N GLN A 121 20.88 19.43 -12.45
CA GLN A 121 19.62 18.71 -12.60
C GLN A 121 18.44 19.67 -12.63
N ALA A 122 18.40 20.66 -11.73
CA ALA A 122 17.36 21.69 -11.72
C ALA A 122 17.30 22.47 -13.04
N ALA A 123 18.46 22.89 -13.57
CA ALA A 123 18.55 23.65 -14.83
C ALA A 123 18.06 22.85 -16.05
N ARG A 124 18.13 21.51 -16.01
CA ARG A 124 17.63 20.65 -17.09
C ARG A 124 16.14 20.37 -17.00
N GLY A 125 15.55 20.43 -15.81
CA GLY A 125 14.12 20.18 -15.59
C GLY A 125 13.22 21.41 -15.77
N GLY A 126 13.80 22.62 -15.79
CA GLY A 126 13.06 23.89 -15.91
C GLY A 126 12.96 24.46 -17.34
N GLY A 127 13.29 23.69 -18.37
CA GLY A 127 13.25 24.09 -19.79
C GLY A 127 12.02 23.59 -20.53
#